data_AF-A0A9E5T8A5-F1
#
_entry.id   AF-A0A9E5T8A5-F1
#
_cell.length_a   1.000
_cell.length_b   1.000
_cell.length_c   1.000
_cell.angle_alpha   90.00
_cell.angle_beta   90.00
_cell.angle_gamma   90.00
#
_symmetry.space_group_name_H-M   'P 1'
#
loop_
_entity.id
_entity.type
_entity.pdbx_description
1 polymer ?
#
loop_
_entity_poly.entity_id
_entity_poly.type
_entity_poly.pdbx_seq_one_letter_code
_entity_poly.pdbx_strand_id
1 'polypeptide(L)' 'MLSLFGWFSPGLPELLIVGAILLLLFGNRLPSVMRSMGRGVIEFKKGVQGIEDDIEQAASEKKDAETEKEAVE' A
#
# COMPACT_ATOMS: atom_id res chain seq x y z
N MET A 1 1.13 35.23 -20.70
CA MET A 1 1.06 33.85 -21.23
C MET A 1 1.38 32.78 -20.18
N LEU A 2 2.16 33.06 -19.11
CA LEU A 2 2.40 32.11 -17.99
C LEU A 2 1.25 32.01 -16.96
N SER A 3 0.27 32.91 -16.96
CA SER A 3 -0.81 32.92 -15.96
C SER A 3 -1.85 31.82 -16.12
N LEU A 4 -1.85 31.08 -17.24
CA LEU A 4 -2.85 30.05 -17.53
C LEU A 4 -2.52 28.69 -16.88
N PHE A 5 -1.24 28.43 -16.57
CA PHE A 5 -0.83 27.17 -15.92
C PHE A 5 -1.06 27.16 -14.41
N GLY A 6 -1.13 28.32 -13.76
CA GLY A 6 -1.40 28.44 -12.33
C GLY A 6 -2.86 28.12 -11.96
N TRP A 7 -3.78 28.14 -12.92
CA TRP A 7 -5.20 27.86 -12.71
C TRP A 7 -5.54 26.37 -12.72
N PHE A 8 -4.66 25.53 -13.30
CA PHE A 8 -4.89 24.09 -13.41
C PHE A 8 -4.28 23.28 -12.25
N SER A 9 -3.37 23.88 -11.49
CA SER A 9 -2.88 23.27 -10.26
C SER A 9 -3.88 23.59 -9.14
N PRO A 10 -4.66 22.61 -8.63
CA PRO A 10 -5.45 22.85 -7.44
C PRO A 10 -4.49 23.24 -6.31
N GLY A 11 -4.60 24.47 -5.84
CA GLY A 11 -3.85 24.94 -4.71
C GLY A 11 -4.38 24.32 -3.42
N LEU A 12 -3.68 24.61 -2.32
CA LEU A 12 -4.18 24.28 -0.98
C LEU A 12 -5.61 24.81 -0.71
N PRO A 13 -6.00 26.03 -1.16
CA PRO A 13 -7.37 26.53 -0.98
C PRO A 13 -8.43 25.67 -1.67
N GLU A 14 -8.19 25.27 -2.92
CA GLU A 14 -9.12 24.46 -3.71
C GLU A 14 -9.28 23.07 -3.10
N LEU A 15 -8.17 22.44 -2.67
CA LEU A 15 -8.21 21.15 -1.97
C LEU A 15 -8.97 21.22 -0.65
N LEU A 16 -8.82 22.31 0.11
CA LEU A 16 -9.59 22.51 1.35
C LEU A 16 -11.09 22.66 1.08
N ILE A 17 -11.49 23.38 0.03
CA ILE A 17 -12.89 23.52 -0.35
C ILE A 17 -13.49 22.17 -0.76
N VAL A 18 -12.80 21.41 -1.61
CA VAL A 18 -13.24 20.07 -2.01
C VAL A 18 -13.31 19.14 -0.81
N GLY A 19 -12.30 19.16 0.07
CA GLY A 19 -12.28 18.41 1.32
C GLY A 19 -13.44 18.77 2.25
N ALA A 20 -13.78 20.06 2.35
CA ALA A 20 -14.93 20.53 3.13
C ALA A 20 -16.26 20.05 2.55
N ILE A 21 -16.44 20.04 1.23
CA ILE A 21 -17.63 19.49 0.56
C ILE A 21 -17.74 17.98 0.81
N LEU A 22 -16.64 17.24 0.67
CA LEU A 22 -16.60 15.81 1.00
C LEU A 22 -16.90 15.57 2.48
N LEU A 23 -16.41 16.42 3.37
CA LEU A 23 -16.72 16.33 4.81
C LEU A 23 -18.19 16.67 5.10
N LEU A 24 -18.83 17.58 4.38
CA LEU A 24 -20.27 17.84 4.51
C LEU A 24 -21.11 16.67 4.01
N LEU A 25 -20.71 16.04 2.90
CA LEU A 25 -21.44 14.91 2.31
C LEU A 25 -21.28 13.63 3.14
N PHE A 26 -20.07 13.31 3.58
CA PHE A 26 -19.76 12.06 4.28
C PHE A 26 -19.70 12.22 5.80
N GLY A 27 -19.44 13.43 6.32
CA GLY A 27 -19.37 13.72 7.75
C GLY A 27 -18.41 12.80 8.49
N ASN A 28 -18.91 12.22 9.58
CA ASN A 28 -18.18 11.27 10.42
C ASN A 28 -17.91 9.92 9.75
N ARG A 29 -18.43 9.66 8.54
CA ARG A 29 -18.15 8.40 7.81
C ARG A 29 -16.79 8.41 7.13
N LEU A 30 -16.27 9.58 6.74
CA LEU A 30 -14.98 9.71 6.05
C LEU A 30 -13.82 9.09 6.87
N PRO A 31 -13.68 9.39 8.18
CA PRO A 31 -12.61 8.80 9.00
C PRO A 31 -12.81 7.31 9.30
N SER A 32 -14.04 6.81 9.25
CA SER A 32 -14.34 5.38 9.43
C SER A 32 -13.92 4.58 8.19
N VAL A 33 -14.27 5.08 6.99
CA VAL A 33 -13.88 4.47 5.71
C VAL A 33 -12.37 4.50 5.51
N MET A 34 -11.71 5.62 5.82
CA MET A 34 -10.24 5.69 5.76
C MET A 34 -9.57 4.68 6.69
N ARG A 35 -10.11 4.49 7.91
CA ARG A 35 -9.58 3.49 8.85
C ARG A 35 -9.78 2.06 8.34
N SER A 36 -10.96 1.71 7.83
CA SER A 36 -11.20 0.36 7.30
C SER A 36 -10.37 0.08 6.05
N MET A 37 -10.26 1.04 5.11
CA MET A 37 -9.37 0.92 3.96
C MET A 37 -7.91 0.80 4.37
N GLY A 38 -7.45 1.65 5.29
CA GLY A 38 -6.06 1.63 5.76
C GLY A 38 -5.69 0.28 6.39
N ARG A 39 -6.62 -0.32 7.15
CA ARG A 39 -6.43 -1.67 7.71
C ARG A 39 -6.31 -2.72 6.61
N GLY A 40 -7.18 -2.68 5.60
CA GLY A 40 -7.11 -3.58 4.44
C GLY A 40 -5.79 -3.47 3.68
N VAL A 41 -5.27 -2.25 3.46
CA VAL A 41 -3.96 -2.04 2.82
C VAL A 41 -2.81 -2.60 3.66
N ILE A 42 -2.86 -2.42 4.99
CA ILE A 42 -1.84 -2.95 5.90
C ILE A 42 -1.84 -4.49 5.90
N GLU A 43 -3.02 -5.11 6.00
CA GLU A 43 -3.15 -6.57 5.98
C GLU A 43 -2.75 -7.15 4.62
N PHE A 44 -3.12 -6.49 3.52
CA PHE A 44 -2.67 -6.85 2.18
C PHE A 44 -1.14 -6.80 2.06
N LYS A 45 -0.51 -5.72 2.53
CA LYS A 45 0.96 -5.61 2.51
C LYS A 45 1.63 -6.73 3.32
N LYS A 46 1.10 -7.05 4.51
CA LYS A 46 1.61 -8.14 5.34
C LYS A 46 1.45 -9.50 4.66
N GLY A 47 0.31 -9.74 4.02
CA GLY A 47 0.07 -10.98 3.29
C GLY A 47 1.03 -11.15 2.11
N VAL A 48 1.29 -10.09 1.34
CA VAL A 48 2.26 -10.14 0.23
C VAL A 48 3.68 -10.38 0.74
N GLN A 49 4.11 -9.68 1.80
CA GLN A 49 5.44 -9.88 2.38
C GLN A 49 5.64 -11.28 2.94
N GLY A 50 4.66 -11.84 3.65
CA GLY A 50 4.77 -13.20 4.18
C GLY A 50 4.89 -14.27 3.08
N ILE A 51 4.23 -14.07 1.94
CA ILE A 51 4.37 -14.97 0.78
C ILE A 51 5.77 -14.88 0.18
N GLU A 52 6.34 -13.68 0.11
CA GLU A 52 7.70 -13.46 -0.41
C GLU A 52 8.75 -14.14 0.48
N ASP A 53 8.60 -14.02 1.82
CA ASP A 53 9.44 -14.67 2.82
C ASP A 53 9.31 -16.21 2.75
N ASP A 54 8.10 -16.75 2.63
CA ASP A 54 7.84 -18.21 2.51
C ASP A 54 8.48 -18.80 1.24
N ILE A 55 8.44 -18.06 0.11
CA ILE A 55 9.05 -18.48 -1.15
C ILE A 55 10.58 -18.49 -1.03
N GLU A 56 11.16 -17.48 -0.39
CA GLU A 56 12.61 -17.38 -0.19
C GLU A 56 13.12 -18.47 0.76
N GLN A 57 12.37 -18.78 1.82
CA GLN A 57 12.68 -19.86 2.76
C GLN A 57 12.58 -21.24 2.10
N ALA A 58 11.52 -21.50 1.30
CA ALA A 58 11.38 -22.74 0.55
C ALA A 58 12.47 -22.91 -0.53
N ALA A 59 12.99 -21.82 -1.09
CA ALA A 59 14.12 -21.84 -2.02
C ALA A 59 15.45 -22.13 -1.32
N SER A 60 15.63 -21.63 -0.08
CA SER A 60 16.82 -21.93 0.74
C SER A 60 16.84 -23.38 1.21
N GLU A 61 15.71 -23.89 1.72
CA GLU A 61 15.61 -25.28 2.22
C GLU A 61 15.86 -26.33 1.13
N LYS A 62 15.47 -26.05 -0.13
CA LYS A 62 15.81 -26.93 -1.27
C LYS A 62 17.30 -26.95 -1.59
N LYS A 63 18.00 -25.83 -1.41
CA LYS A 63 19.43 -25.71 -1.67
C LYS A 63 20.27 -26.49 -0.66
N ASP A 64 19.83 -26.50 0.59
CA ASP A 64 20.50 -27.23 1.67
C ASP A 64 20.27 -28.75 1.53
N ALA A 65 19.10 -29.18 1.06
CA ALA A 65 18.79 -30.59 0.80
C ALA A 65 19.51 -31.19 -0.42
N GLU A 66 19.90 -30.40 -1.43
CA GLU A 66 20.73 -30.87 -2.54
C GLU A 66 22.21 -31.00 -2.13
N THR A 67 22.71 -30.10 -1.29
CA THR A 67 24.11 -30.10 -0.83
C THR A 67 24.42 -31.30 0.09
N GLU A 68 23.44 -31.77 0.88
CA GLU A 68 23.60 -32.93 1.76
C GLU A 68 23.58 -34.27 0.99
N LYS A 69 22.91 -34.34 -0.17
CA LYS A 69 22.88 -35.56 -0.99
C LYS A 69 24.14 -35.78 -1.83
N GLU A 70 24.85 -34.72 -2.16
CA GLU A 70 26.11 -34.77 -2.94
C GLU A 70 27.35 -35.05 -2.05
N ALA A 71 27.24 -34.87 -0.73
CA ALA A 71 28.32 -35.15 0.23
C ALA A 71 28.29 -36.59 0.81
N VAL A 72 27.24 -37.37 0.50
CA VAL A 72 27.02 -38.74 1.01
C VAL A 72 27.24 -39.81 -0.08
N GLU A 73 27.54 -39.41 -1.32
CA GLU A 73 28.02 -40.29 -2.41
C GLU A 73 29.56 -40.28 -2.50
#